data_AF-A0A355Q8T5-F1
#
_entry.id   AF-A0A355Q8T5-F1
#
_cell.length_a   1.000
_cell.length_b   1.000
_cell.length_c   1.000
_cell.angle_alpha   90.00
_cell.angle_beta   90.00
_cell.angle_gamma   90.00
#
_symmetry.space_group_name_H-M   'P 1'
#
loop_
_entity.id
_entity.type
_entity.pdbx_description
1 polymer ?
#
loop_
_entity_poly.entity_id
_entity_poly.type
_entity_poly.pdbx_seq_one_letter_code
_entity_poly.pdbx_strand_id
1 'polypeptide(L)'
;MALVVAVHLLMIFVALMDYQTMDPTLSNEKKEESLVAKSESPCDGTDLTGKNREVVGDRVNLRVGPGTTFERVTYVNPNDADQELVARLESGMRVVEQCVSGGWARVMVERPARYKESHQGWVAREYLQ
;
A
#
# COMPACT_ATOMS: atom_id res chain seq x y z
N MET A 1 4.93 -6.53 -56.37
CA MET A 1 3.98 -5.94 -55.39
C MET A 1 3.02 -6.97 -54.80
N ALA A 2 2.38 -7.85 -55.60
CA ALA A 2 1.48 -8.90 -55.06
C ALA A 2 2.15 -9.91 -54.13
N LEU A 3 3.42 -10.27 -54.39
CA LEU A 3 4.16 -11.26 -53.59
C LEU A 3 4.46 -10.78 -52.15
N VAL A 4 4.69 -9.47 -51.95
CA VAL A 4 5.06 -8.89 -50.65
C VAL A 4 3.86 -8.83 -49.70
N VAL A 5 2.66 -8.56 -50.25
CA VAL A 5 1.39 -8.58 -49.50
C VAL A 5 1.04 -10.00 -49.07
N ALA A 6 1.29 -11.01 -49.92
CA ALA A 6 1.05 -12.40 -49.59
C ALA A 6 1.96 -12.90 -48.44
N VAL A 7 3.22 -12.50 -48.40
CA VAL A 7 4.14 -12.88 -47.29
C VAL A 7 3.74 -12.23 -45.97
N HIS A 8 3.30 -10.96 -45.98
CA HIS A 8 2.85 -10.29 -44.74
C HIS A 8 1.56 -10.91 -44.19
N LEU A 9 0.60 -11.25 -45.06
CA LEU A 9 -0.62 -11.94 -44.65
C LEU A 9 -0.32 -13.35 -44.12
N LEU A 10 0.65 -14.06 -44.69
CA LEU A 10 1.08 -15.37 -44.20
C LEU A 10 1.67 -15.29 -42.78
N MET A 11 2.52 -14.30 -42.49
CA MET A 11 3.13 -14.12 -41.16
C MET A 11 2.09 -13.78 -40.08
N ILE A 12 1.08 -12.98 -40.44
CA ILE A 12 -0.04 -12.64 -39.53
C ILE A 12 -0.89 -13.90 -39.24
N PHE A 13 -1.13 -14.73 -40.25
CA PHE A 13 -1.86 -15.99 -40.06
C PHE A 13 -1.10 -16.99 -39.17
N VAL A 14 0.22 -17.12 -39.32
CA VAL A 14 1.05 -17.98 -38.46
C VAL A 14 0.99 -17.51 -36.99
N ALA A 15 1.11 -16.21 -36.74
CA ALA A 15 1.01 -15.67 -35.38
C ALA A 15 -0.38 -15.83 -34.73
N LEU A 16 -1.45 -15.82 -35.53
CA LEU A 16 -2.82 -16.06 -35.05
C LEU A 16 -3.08 -17.55 -34.75
N MET A 17 -2.49 -18.47 -35.51
CA MET A 17 -2.63 -19.91 -35.28
C MET A 17 -1.91 -20.35 -33.98
N ASP A 18 -0.79 -19.72 -33.61
CA ASP A 18 -0.11 -19.98 -32.34
C ASP A 18 -0.89 -19.44 -31.11
N TYR A 19 -1.74 -18.43 -31.29
CA TYR A 19 -2.57 -17.90 -30.20
C TYR A 19 -3.73 -18.85 -29.81
N GLN A 20 -4.19 -19.68 -30.75
CA GLN A 20 -5.40 -20.49 -30.55
C GLN A 20 -5.16 -21.90 -30.03
N THR A 21 -3.93 -22.26 -29.63
CA THR A 21 -3.61 -23.57 -29.02
C THR A 21 -3.38 -23.52 -27.51
N MET A 22 -3.68 -22.40 -26.83
CA MET A 22 -3.66 -22.36 -25.37
C MET A 22 -4.95 -22.99 -24.80
N ASP A 23 -4.90 -24.30 -24.67
CA ASP A 23 -5.88 -25.15 -23.99
C ASP A 23 -5.87 -24.86 -22.47
N PRO A 24 -6.98 -24.40 -21.85
CA PRO A 24 -7.05 -24.17 -20.42
C PRO A 24 -7.76 -25.36 -19.77
N THR A 25 -7.07 -26.48 -19.58
CA THR A 25 -7.60 -27.60 -18.80
C THR A 25 -6.63 -28.09 -17.73
N LEU A 26 -7.00 -27.77 -16.49
CA LEU A 26 -7.13 -28.69 -15.34
C LEU A 26 -5.99 -29.71 -15.15
N SER A 27 -5.08 -29.40 -14.23
CA SER A 27 -4.52 -30.41 -13.33
C SER A 27 -4.84 -30.03 -11.89
N ASN A 28 -5.54 -30.94 -11.22
CA ASN A 28 -6.11 -30.83 -9.89
C ASN A 28 -5.04 -30.72 -8.78
N GLU A 29 -5.45 -29.97 -7.75
CA GLU A 29 -5.20 -30.20 -6.32
C GLU A 29 -3.76 -30.18 -5.77
N LYS A 30 -3.36 -28.99 -5.33
CA LYS A 30 -3.03 -28.82 -3.91
C LYS A 30 -3.58 -27.50 -3.39
N LYS A 31 -4.69 -27.65 -2.68
CA LYS A 31 -5.35 -26.71 -1.76
C LYS A 31 -4.39 -25.64 -1.21
N GLU A 32 -4.46 -24.45 -1.78
CA GLU A 32 -4.31 -23.20 -1.03
C GLU A 32 -5.27 -22.19 -1.63
N GLU A 33 -6.48 -22.28 -1.09
CA GLU A 33 -7.48 -21.25 -0.95
C GLU A 33 -6.98 -19.86 -1.35
N SER A 34 -7.39 -19.47 -2.55
CA SER A 34 -7.62 -18.08 -2.94
C SER A 34 -8.54 -17.43 -1.89
N LEU A 35 -7.97 -16.96 -0.79
CA LEU A 35 -8.53 -15.84 -0.07
C LEU A 35 -8.17 -14.61 -0.90
N VAL A 36 -9.18 -14.12 -1.62
CA VAL A 36 -9.29 -12.72 -1.99
C VAL A 36 -8.72 -11.92 -0.82
N ALA A 37 -7.55 -11.31 -1.00
CA ALA A 37 -6.98 -10.38 -0.05
C ALA A 37 -7.94 -9.19 -0.02
N LYS A 38 -9.03 -9.35 0.74
CA LYS A 38 -9.73 -8.25 1.36
C LYS A 38 -8.59 -7.48 1.99
N SER A 39 -8.31 -6.30 1.44
CA SER A 39 -7.49 -5.31 2.13
C SER A 39 -8.17 -5.14 3.48
N GLU A 40 -7.70 -5.89 4.49
CA GLU A 40 -8.18 -5.75 5.85
C GLU A 40 -7.65 -4.41 6.27
N SER A 41 -8.47 -3.39 6.02
CA SER A 41 -8.24 -2.07 6.54
C SER A 41 -8.02 -2.28 8.03
N PRO A 42 -6.88 -1.84 8.58
CA PRO A 42 -6.60 -1.93 10.01
C PRO A 42 -7.59 -1.11 10.86
N CYS A 43 -8.49 -0.38 10.19
CA CYS A 43 -9.74 0.12 10.73
C CYS A 43 -10.88 -0.82 10.29
N ASP A 44 -11.58 -1.43 11.25
CA ASP A 44 -12.70 -2.36 11.01
C ASP A 44 -13.99 -1.68 10.49
N GLY A 45 -13.98 -0.36 10.37
CA GLY A 45 -15.09 0.46 9.87
C GLY A 45 -15.98 1.06 10.95
N THR A 46 -15.87 0.62 12.21
CA THR A 46 -16.73 1.10 13.30
C THR A 46 -16.20 2.40 13.92
N ASP A 47 -14.88 2.60 13.88
CA ASP A 47 -14.20 3.73 14.52
C ASP A 47 -13.61 4.74 13.51
N LEU A 48 -14.14 4.81 12.29
CA LEU A 48 -13.64 5.72 11.26
C LEU A 48 -13.91 7.18 11.65
N THR A 49 -12.92 8.07 11.46
CA THR A 49 -13.08 9.50 11.78
C THR A 49 -12.95 10.41 10.57
N GLY A 50 -11.97 10.17 9.69
CA GLY A 50 -11.69 11.02 8.53
C GLY A 50 -11.27 12.45 8.91
N LYS A 51 -10.86 12.69 10.15
CA LYS A 51 -10.57 14.03 10.66
C LYS A 51 -9.16 14.47 10.26
N ASN A 52 -9.04 15.69 9.76
CA ASN A 52 -7.73 16.33 9.59
C ASN A 52 -7.19 16.76 10.96
N ARG A 53 -5.94 16.42 11.24
CA ARG A 53 -5.24 16.74 12.48
C ARG A 53 -3.91 17.40 12.19
N GLU A 54 -3.49 18.26 13.10
CA GLU A 54 -2.11 18.75 13.15
C GLU A 54 -1.32 17.95 14.20
N VAL A 55 -0.09 17.57 13.84
CA VAL A 55 0.83 16.94 14.77
C VAL A 55 1.48 18.03 15.63
N VAL A 56 1.49 17.85 16.95
CA VAL A 56 2.08 18.83 17.90
C VAL A 56 3.29 18.31 18.66
N GLY A 57 3.73 17.08 18.38
CA GLY A 57 4.96 16.51 18.91
C GLY A 57 6.07 16.40 17.87
N ASP A 58 7.31 16.40 18.32
CA ASP A 58 8.48 16.20 17.46
C ASP A 58 8.99 14.76 17.51
N ARG A 59 9.47 14.26 16.38
CA ARG A 59 10.05 12.92 16.21
C ARG A 59 9.15 11.79 16.74
N VAL A 60 7.83 11.95 16.59
CA VAL A 60 6.83 11.00 17.10
C VAL A 60 6.82 9.75 16.22
N ASN A 61 7.03 8.57 16.81
CA ASN A 61 7.11 7.33 16.04
C ASN A 61 5.72 6.85 15.60
N LEU A 62 5.59 6.45 14.34
CA LEU A 62 4.46 5.65 13.87
C LEU A 62 4.66 4.18 14.23
N ARG A 63 3.57 3.45 14.48
CA ARG A 63 3.57 2.03 14.86
C ARG A 63 2.64 1.18 14.02
N VAL A 64 2.92 -0.11 13.94
CA VAL A 64 2.11 -1.07 13.16
C VAL A 64 0.74 -1.34 13.80
N GLY A 65 0.63 -1.16 15.13
CA GLY A 65 -0.61 -1.32 15.90
C GLY A 65 -0.77 -0.29 17.05
N PRO A 66 -1.95 -0.23 17.69
CA PRO A 66 -2.24 0.71 18.77
C PRO A 66 -1.53 0.29 20.06
N GLY A 67 -0.47 0.99 20.45
CA GLY A 67 0.25 0.71 21.69
C GLY A 67 1.76 0.78 21.53
N THR A 68 2.48 0.93 22.64
CA THR A 68 3.95 1.03 22.63
C THR A 68 4.66 -0.32 22.46
N THR A 69 3.94 -1.43 22.64
CA THR A 69 4.43 -2.80 22.45
C THR A 69 4.53 -3.19 20.97
N PHE A 70 3.77 -2.55 20.09
CA PHE A 70 3.82 -2.77 18.66
C PHE A 70 5.09 -2.19 18.04
N GLU A 71 5.59 -2.85 17.00
CA GLU A 71 6.76 -2.40 16.26
C GLU A 71 6.56 -1.01 15.64
N ARG A 72 7.68 -0.33 15.40
CA ARG A 72 7.70 0.97 14.73
C ARG A 72 7.56 0.76 13.23
N VAL A 73 6.84 1.64 12.56
CA VAL A 73 6.80 1.67 11.10
C VAL A 73 8.16 2.14 10.59
N THR A 74 8.65 1.45 9.56
CA THR A 74 9.88 1.77 8.86
C THR A 74 9.60 1.99 7.38
N TYR A 75 10.54 2.63 6.68
CA TYR A 75 10.50 2.85 5.23
C TYR A 75 11.92 2.88 4.68
N VAL A 76 12.06 2.51 3.40
CA VAL A 76 13.35 2.58 2.69
C VAL A 76 13.71 4.04 2.43
N ASN A 77 14.96 4.42 2.70
CA ASN A 77 15.43 5.77 2.42
C ASN A 77 15.37 6.05 0.91
N PRO A 78 14.68 7.10 0.45
CA PRO A 78 14.59 7.42 -0.98
C PRO A 78 15.94 7.78 -1.62
N ASN A 79 16.96 8.10 -0.80
CA ASN A 79 18.31 8.41 -1.28
C ASN A 79 19.29 7.24 -1.15
N ASP A 80 18.90 6.16 -0.47
CA ASP A 80 19.75 5.00 -0.21
C ASP A 80 18.86 3.75 -0.01
N ALA A 81 18.78 2.91 -1.04
CA ALA A 81 17.89 1.75 -1.04
C ALA A 81 18.31 0.64 -0.06
N ASP A 82 19.57 0.64 0.39
CA ASP A 82 20.08 -0.32 1.37
C ASP A 82 19.84 0.13 2.82
N GLN A 83 19.31 1.35 2.99
CA GLN A 83 19.02 1.92 4.30
C GLN A 83 17.52 1.94 4.62
N GLU A 84 17.16 1.36 5.76
CA GLU A 84 15.83 1.46 6.34
C GLU A 84 15.78 2.50 7.47
N LEU A 85 14.74 3.34 7.46
CA LEU A 85 14.54 4.43 8.42
C LEU A 85 13.23 4.24 9.17
N VAL A 86 13.18 4.71 10.41
CA VAL A 86 11.93 4.77 11.19
C VAL A 86 11.08 5.94 10.71
N ALA A 87 9.82 5.67 10.39
CA ALA A 87 8.84 6.68 10.02
C ALA A 87 8.44 7.51 11.26
N ARG A 88 8.66 8.82 11.20
CA ARG A 88 8.39 9.75 12.29
C ARG A 88 7.58 10.95 11.81
N LEU A 89 6.67 11.41 12.66
CA LEU A 89 5.96 12.65 12.49
C LEU A 89 6.70 13.77 13.22
N GLU A 90 6.68 14.96 12.63
CA GLU A 90 7.23 16.18 13.22
C GLU A 90 6.10 17.19 13.46
N SER A 91 6.34 18.14 14.37
CA SER A 91 5.35 19.17 14.68
C SER A 91 4.99 19.99 13.42
N GLY A 92 3.71 20.34 13.30
CA GLY A 92 3.14 21.05 12.16
C GLY A 92 2.80 20.19 10.94
N MET A 93 3.18 18.89 10.92
CA MET A 93 2.71 17.98 9.88
C MET A 93 1.18 17.83 9.93
N ARG A 94 0.56 17.67 8.77
CA ARG A 94 -0.90 17.45 8.65
C ARG A 94 -1.17 16.02 8.29
N VAL A 95 -2.07 15.40 9.04
CA VAL A 95 -2.44 13.99 8.89
C VAL A 95 -3.95 13.83 8.84
N VAL A 96 -4.40 12.76 8.22
CA VAL A 96 -5.79 12.31 8.27
C VAL A 96 -5.89 11.18 9.29
N GLU A 97 -6.67 11.38 10.35
CA GLU A 97 -7.08 10.34 11.30
C GLU A 97 -8.05 9.40 10.58
N GLN A 98 -7.62 8.15 10.35
CA GLN A 98 -8.44 7.14 9.70
C GLN A 98 -9.41 6.52 10.69
N CYS A 99 -8.89 6.05 11.84
CA CYS A 99 -9.67 5.49 12.94
C CYS A 99 -8.93 5.61 14.28
N VAL A 100 -9.62 5.27 15.37
CA VAL A 100 -9.09 5.34 16.74
C VAL A 100 -9.24 4.00 17.47
N SER A 101 -8.32 3.70 18.39
CA SER A 101 -8.41 2.53 19.28
C SER A 101 -7.54 2.75 20.52
N GLY A 102 -8.11 2.59 21.72
CA GLY A 102 -7.34 2.58 22.98
C GLY A 102 -6.47 3.82 23.25
N GLY A 103 -6.88 5.02 22.80
CA GLY A 103 -6.08 6.25 22.93
C GLY A 103 -5.08 6.48 21.78
N TRP A 104 -5.04 5.59 20.81
CA TRP A 104 -4.24 5.69 19.60
C TRP A 104 -5.12 6.02 18.41
N ALA A 105 -4.52 6.66 17.40
CA ALA A 105 -5.13 6.92 16.12
C ALA A 105 -4.28 6.28 15.03
N ARG A 106 -4.92 5.63 14.08
CA ARG A 106 -4.26 5.33 12.81
C ARG A 106 -4.34 6.56 11.92
N VAL A 107 -3.20 6.99 11.39
CA VAL A 107 -3.09 8.21 10.59
C VAL A 107 -2.36 7.95 9.27
N MET A 108 -2.63 8.80 8.28
CA MET A 108 -1.84 8.94 7.06
C MET A 108 -1.37 10.39 6.93
N VAL A 109 -0.12 10.62 6.54
CA VAL A 109 0.35 11.99 6.27
C VAL A 109 -0.32 12.55 5.02
N GLU A 110 -0.87 13.75 5.13
CA GLU A 110 -1.37 14.54 4.01
C GLU A 110 -0.32 15.56 3.55
N ARG A 111 0.29 16.27 4.51
CA ARG A 111 1.35 17.26 4.24
C ARG A 111 2.54 17.11 5.21
N PRO A 112 3.79 17.17 4.68
CA PRO A 112 4.14 17.36 3.27
C PRO A 112 3.92 16.10 2.40
N ALA A 113 3.59 16.28 1.12
CA ALA A 113 3.17 15.21 0.22
C ALA A 113 4.19 14.07 0.04
N ARG A 114 5.49 14.36 0.20
CA ARG A 114 6.58 13.37 0.10
C ARG A 114 6.49 12.22 1.11
N TYR A 115 5.70 12.36 2.18
CA TYR A 115 5.51 11.33 3.19
C TYR A 115 4.17 10.61 3.08
N LYS A 116 3.33 10.96 2.10
CA LYS A 116 1.97 10.44 1.98
C LYS A 116 1.90 8.92 1.85
N GLU A 117 2.87 8.33 1.16
CA GLU A 117 2.90 6.88 0.89
C GLU A 117 3.73 6.10 1.93
N SER A 118 4.68 6.77 2.61
CA SER A 118 5.61 6.10 3.53
C SER A 118 5.27 6.28 5.01
N HIS A 119 4.48 7.29 5.37
CA HIS A 119 4.16 7.63 6.75
C HIS A 119 2.67 7.38 7.03
N GLN A 120 2.34 6.10 7.18
CA GLN A 120 1.05 5.63 7.66
C GLN A 120 1.25 4.67 8.84
N GLY A 121 0.47 4.84 9.89
CA GLY A 121 0.55 3.97 11.07
C GLY A 121 -0.21 4.51 12.27
N TRP A 122 -0.04 3.85 13.40
CA TRP A 122 -0.64 4.22 14.68
C TRP A 122 0.23 5.20 15.45
N VAL A 123 -0.40 6.22 16.03
CA VAL A 123 0.23 7.25 16.85
C VAL A 123 -0.65 7.53 18.08
N ALA A 124 -0.04 7.86 19.22
CA ALA A 124 -0.80 8.27 20.40
C ALA A 124 -1.54 9.59 20.12
N ARG A 125 -2.82 9.66 20.47
CA ARG A 125 -3.68 10.80 20.12
C ARG A 125 -3.34 12.09 20.85
N GLU A 126 -2.59 12.00 21.94
CA GLU A 126 -2.04 13.16 22.66
C GLU A 126 -1.15 14.05 21.79
N TYR A 127 -0.59 13.51 20.70
CA TYR A 127 0.22 14.27 19.74
C TYR A 127 -0.60 14.89 18.60
N LEU A 128 -1.93 14.78 18.61
CA LEU A 128 -2.82 15.25 17.55
C LEU A 128 -3.78 16.32 18.06
N GLN A 129 -3.91 17.43 17.32
CA GLN A 129 -4.89 18.49 17.53
C GLN A 129 -5.89 18.56 16.39
#